data_AF-A0A1F3VP40-F1
#
_entry.id   AF-A0A1F3VP40-F1
#
_cell.length_a   1.000
_cell.length_b   1.000
_cell.length_c   1.000
_cell.angle_alpha   90.00
_cell.angle_beta   90.00
_cell.angle_gamma   90.00
#
_symmetry.space_group_name_H-M   'P 1'
#
loop_
_entity.id
_entity.type
_entity.pdbx_description
1 polymer ?
#
loop_
_entity_poly.entity_id
_entity_poly.type
_entity_poly.pdbx_seq_one_letter_code
_entity_poly.pdbx_strand_id
1 'polypeptide(L)'
;KDNGIGSINGIIRYTLPSIPEKMKLIVRDAQNEDTLQQKILRNYINSVMTIVAASYSSTDSIRERGNFIRDIFDSLQNGMIAYEKRVVDGNIILTPITKAENNISMPVRMPLISDKYGINFNNFTLKKIEYDKQSQSKFDEQRLLEQQRNNAIIMAEKAKQDAITAKAEEEKLYAETKMREEPLRLEARIRAEKDAELARIEAEKEKSVAIINAQKGKEAAQLLLEKARLEKQSTIEDAEGKRIAAIKEAEGRQALAKADNSLELRLQMKKDTLVGVANALKDIKVPSAIVGSSGSHTSGNPVLDIFMLNQLKELTKE
;
A
#
# COMPACT_ATOMS: atom_id res chain seq x y z
N LYS A 1 -9.97 26.35 59.52
CA LYS A 1 -8.51 26.25 59.20
C LYS A 1 -7.95 27.47 58.47
N ASP A 2 -8.75 28.13 57.64
CA ASP A 2 -8.43 29.19 56.68
C ASP A 2 -8.93 30.59 57.10
N ASN A 3 -9.24 30.75 58.40
CA ASN A 3 -9.82 31.97 58.98
C ASN A 3 -11.14 32.46 58.33
N GLY A 4 -11.84 31.58 57.59
CA GLY A 4 -13.19 31.86 57.07
C GLY A 4 -14.24 31.86 58.18
N ILE A 5 -15.25 32.73 58.06
CA ILE A 5 -16.38 32.77 58.99
C ILE A 5 -17.58 32.11 58.30
N GLY A 6 -18.14 31.09 58.94
CA GLY A 6 -19.27 30.34 58.42
C GLY A 6 -20.37 30.14 59.45
N SER A 7 -21.62 30.18 58.99
CA SER A 7 -22.80 29.78 59.75
C SER A 7 -23.27 28.40 59.28
N ILE A 8 -23.38 27.47 60.22
CA ILE A 8 -23.77 26.08 59.96
C ILE A 8 -25.15 25.86 60.55
N ASN A 9 -26.10 25.48 59.70
CA ASN A 9 -27.47 25.18 60.10
C ASN A 9 -27.76 23.70 59.89
N GLY A 10 -28.17 23.00 60.95
CA GLY A 10 -28.48 21.57 60.90
C GLY A 10 -29.64 21.17 61.82
N ILE A 11 -30.12 19.94 61.64
CA ILE A 11 -31.09 19.29 62.51
C ILE A 11 -30.41 18.08 63.15
N ILE A 12 -30.62 17.91 64.44
CA ILE A 12 -30.18 16.73 65.18
C ILE A 12 -31.42 16.03 65.74
N ARG A 13 -31.46 14.71 65.58
CA ARG A 13 -32.42 13.85 66.27
C ARG A 13 -31.70 13.13 67.38
N TYR A 14 -32.26 13.17 68.58
CA TYR A 14 -31.71 12.49 69.74
C TYR A 14 -32.81 11.68 70.44
N THR A 15 -32.39 10.70 71.22
CA THR A 15 -33.25 9.87 72.06
C THR A 15 -32.85 10.04 73.51
N LEU A 16 -33.85 10.22 74.37
CA LEU A 16 -33.66 10.27 75.81
C LEU A 16 -33.40 8.85 76.36
N PRO A 17 -32.63 8.72 77.44
CA PRO A 17 -32.37 7.42 78.06
C PRO A 17 -33.66 6.79 78.60
N SER A 18 -33.77 5.46 78.49
CA SER A 18 -34.80 4.68 79.18
C SER A 18 -34.43 4.37 80.65
N ILE A 19 -33.20 4.68 81.06
CA ILE A 19 -32.68 4.38 82.40
C ILE A 19 -33.22 5.41 83.42
N PRO A 20 -33.95 4.98 84.47
CA PRO A 20 -34.58 5.89 85.43
C PRO A 20 -33.59 6.83 86.15
N GLU A 21 -32.39 6.35 86.49
CA GLU A 21 -31.37 7.15 87.17
C GLU A 21 -30.87 8.32 86.32
N LYS A 22 -30.58 8.06 85.03
CA LYS A 22 -30.15 9.07 84.08
C LYS A 22 -31.26 10.08 83.78
N MET A 23 -32.51 9.62 83.70
CA MET A 23 -33.68 10.50 83.58
C MET A 23 -33.84 11.43 84.78
N LYS A 24 -33.65 10.94 86.01
CA LYS A 24 -33.68 11.80 87.21
C LYS A 24 -32.57 12.85 87.19
N LEU A 25 -31.38 12.51 86.71
CA LEU A 25 -30.28 13.47 86.53
C LEU A 25 -30.63 14.55 85.50
N ILE A 26 -31.23 14.19 84.37
CA ILE A 26 -31.69 15.15 83.36
C ILE A 26 -32.71 16.11 83.97
N VAL A 27 -33.73 15.58 84.65
CA VAL A 27 -34.79 16.41 85.26
C VAL A 27 -34.21 17.32 86.35
N ARG A 28 -33.25 16.84 87.15
CA ARG A 28 -32.59 17.64 88.19
C ARG A 28 -31.76 18.80 87.62
N ASP A 29 -30.95 18.52 86.61
CA ASP A 29 -30.00 19.50 86.04
C ASP A 29 -30.67 20.46 85.06
N ALA A 30 -31.57 19.95 84.21
CA ALA A 30 -32.27 20.77 83.23
C ALA A 30 -33.48 21.48 83.86
N GLN A 31 -34.20 20.83 84.77
CA GLN A 31 -35.49 21.27 85.35
C GLN A 31 -36.65 21.31 84.35
N ASN A 32 -36.42 21.80 83.12
CA ASN A 32 -37.39 21.89 82.03
C ASN A 32 -36.81 21.36 80.71
N GLU A 33 -37.67 21.14 79.72
CA GLU A 33 -37.24 20.69 78.38
C GLU A 33 -36.46 21.78 77.63
N ASP A 34 -36.88 23.04 77.72
CA ASP A 34 -36.23 24.16 77.02
C ASP A 34 -34.77 24.34 77.45
N THR A 35 -34.49 24.20 78.73
CA THR A 35 -33.14 24.28 79.29
C THR A 35 -32.29 23.09 78.88
N LEU A 36 -32.87 21.88 78.81
CA LEU A 36 -32.19 20.71 78.25
C LEU A 36 -31.78 20.97 76.80
N GLN A 37 -32.71 21.46 75.96
CA GLN A 37 -32.46 21.68 74.55
C GLN A 37 -31.49 22.86 74.31
N GLN A 38 -31.76 24.04 74.88
CA GLN A 38 -31.02 25.27 74.57
C GLN A 38 -29.71 25.42 75.35
N LYS A 39 -29.66 24.98 76.62
CA LYS A 39 -28.46 25.20 77.47
C LYS A 39 -27.55 23.98 77.52
N ILE A 40 -28.09 22.76 77.50
CA ILE A 40 -27.26 21.56 77.62
C ILE A 40 -26.90 21.04 76.23
N LEU A 41 -27.90 20.61 75.46
CA LEU A 41 -27.69 19.97 74.17
C LEU A 41 -27.07 20.94 73.15
N ARG A 42 -27.68 22.11 72.94
CA ARG A 42 -27.19 23.08 71.95
C ARG A 42 -25.77 23.57 72.25
N ASN A 43 -25.41 23.80 73.50
CA ASN A 43 -24.04 24.22 73.85
C ASN A 43 -23.01 23.14 73.54
N TYR A 44 -23.31 21.87 73.87
CA TYR A 44 -22.44 20.76 73.51
C TYR A 44 -22.32 20.57 72.00
N ILE A 45 -23.45 20.56 71.30
CA ILE A 45 -23.50 20.46 69.83
C ILE A 45 -22.70 21.60 69.18
N ASN A 46 -22.84 22.83 69.67
CA ASN A 46 -22.10 23.99 69.16
C ASN A 46 -20.59 23.82 69.39
N SER A 47 -20.18 23.31 70.56
CA SER A 47 -18.78 23.00 70.84
C SER A 47 -18.23 21.96 69.86
N VAL A 48 -19.00 20.88 69.62
CA VAL A 48 -18.67 19.84 68.65
C VAL A 48 -18.51 20.41 67.25
N MET A 49 -19.52 21.14 66.78
CA MET A 49 -19.50 21.76 65.47
C MET A 49 -18.36 22.76 65.30
N THR A 50 -18.03 23.55 66.34
CA THR A 50 -16.95 24.55 66.25
C THR A 50 -15.59 23.89 66.06
N ILE A 51 -15.31 22.81 66.79
CA ILE A 51 -14.02 22.12 66.70
C ILE A 51 -13.88 21.38 65.37
N VAL A 52 -14.94 20.67 64.93
CA VAL A 52 -14.92 20.00 63.62
C VAL A 52 -14.87 21.04 62.50
N ALA A 53 -15.60 22.15 62.58
CA ALA A 53 -15.48 23.23 61.59
C ALA A 53 -14.09 23.86 61.57
N ALA A 54 -13.40 23.94 62.72
CA ALA A 54 -12.06 24.49 62.78
C ALA A 54 -11.00 23.61 62.10
N SER A 55 -11.18 22.27 62.11
CA SER A 55 -10.26 21.33 61.44
C SER A 55 -10.40 21.32 59.91
N TYR A 56 -11.57 21.69 59.39
CA TYR A 56 -11.82 21.81 57.96
C TYR A 56 -11.43 23.20 57.43
N SER A 57 -11.08 23.27 56.15
CA SER A 57 -11.08 24.53 55.39
C SER A 57 -12.49 24.82 54.88
N SER A 58 -12.77 26.07 54.53
CA SER A 58 -14.07 26.49 53.96
C SER A 58 -14.36 25.77 52.64
N THR A 59 -13.31 25.45 51.86
CA THR A 59 -13.43 24.72 50.59
C THR A 59 -13.67 23.22 50.80
N ASP A 60 -12.94 22.60 51.72
CA ASP A 60 -13.06 21.16 51.98
C ASP A 60 -14.40 20.81 52.63
N SER A 61 -14.94 21.67 53.48
CA SER A 61 -16.26 21.46 54.10
C SER A 61 -17.43 21.51 53.11
N ILE A 62 -17.27 22.18 51.96
CA ILE A 62 -18.24 22.16 50.86
C ILE A 62 -18.00 20.95 49.94
N ARG A 63 -16.76 20.76 49.51
CA ARG A 63 -16.36 19.72 48.55
C ARG A 63 -16.55 18.32 49.13
N GLU A 64 -16.17 18.14 50.39
CA GLU A 64 -16.27 16.89 51.14
C GLU A 64 -17.36 16.95 52.21
N ARG A 65 -18.51 17.54 51.87
CA ARG A 65 -19.65 17.69 52.78
C ARG A 65 -20.06 16.38 53.46
N GLY A 66 -19.91 15.24 52.78
CA GLY A 66 -20.18 13.92 53.34
C GLY A 66 -19.24 13.54 54.49
N ASN A 67 -17.94 13.81 54.35
CA ASN A 67 -16.93 13.57 55.38
C ASN A 67 -17.16 14.52 56.55
N PHE A 68 -17.45 15.79 56.27
CA PHE A 68 -17.75 16.78 57.30
C PHE A 68 -18.96 16.38 58.18
N ILE A 69 -20.06 15.93 57.56
CA ILE A 69 -21.25 15.45 58.29
C ILE A 69 -20.91 14.21 59.12
N ARG A 70 -20.14 13.27 58.54
CA ARG A 70 -19.72 12.05 59.21
C ARG A 70 -18.88 12.35 60.45
N ASP A 71 -17.91 13.24 60.34
CA ASP A 71 -17.01 13.60 61.44
C ASP A 71 -17.74 14.35 62.56
N ILE A 72 -18.72 15.21 62.21
CA ILE A 72 -19.61 15.82 63.21
C ILE A 72 -20.40 14.74 63.93
N PHE A 73 -21.01 13.81 63.20
CA PHE A 73 -21.84 12.78 63.80
C PHE A 73 -21.03 11.80 64.66
N ASP A 74 -19.84 11.42 64.19
CA ASP A 74 -18.90 10.60 64.95
C ASP A 74 -18.45 11.30 66.24
N SER A 75 -18.13 12.59 66.15
CA SER A 75 -17.75 13.40 67.32
C SER A 75 -18.90 13.58 68.33
N LEU A 76 -20.15 13.63 67.86
CA LEU A 76 -21.34 13.67 68.71
C LEU A 76 -21.57 12.34 69.44
N GLN A 77 -21.30 11.21 68.78
CA GLN A 77 -21.58 9.88 69.32
C GLN A 77 -20.45 9.32 70.19
N ASN A 78 -19.20 9.49 69.74
CA ASN A 78 -18.02 8.88 70.35
C ASN A 78 -17.20 9.88 71.16
N GLY A 79 -17.67 11.12 71.28
CA GLY A 79 -16.98 12.20 71.98
C GLY A 79 -15.81 12.76 71.19
N MET A 80 -15.52 14.03 71.48
CA MET A 80 -14.55 14.80 70.70
C MET A 80 -13.13 14.47 71.12
N ILE A 81 -12.22 14.29 70.16
CA ILE A 81 -10.79 14.36 70.43
C ILE A 81 -10.47 15.79 70.86
N ALA A 82 -9.90 15.98 72.05
CA ALA A 82 -9.44 17.30 72.47
C ALA A 82 -8.25 17.69 71.59
N TYR A 83 -8.29 18.87 70.98
CA TYR A 83 -7.19 19.41 70.20
C TYR A 83 -6.58 20.60 70.94
N GLU A 84 -5.25 20.62 71.11
CA GLU A 84 -4.50 21.78 71.57
C GLU A 84 -4.30 22.71 70.38
N LYS A 85 -4.64 23.98 70.58
CA LYS A 85 -4.44 25.03 69.60
C LYS A 85 -3.00 25.53 69.73
N ARG A 86 -2.12 25.14 68.81
CA ARG A 86 -0.76 25.70 68.73
C ARG A 86 -0.71 26.71 67.58
N VAL A 87 -0.36 27.94 67.89
CA VAL A 87 -0.10 28.98 66.87
C VAL A 87 1.37 28.92 66.56
N VAL A 88 1.71 28.48 65.34
CA VAL A 88 3.08 28.48 64.82
C VAL A 88 3.05 29.32 63.54
N ASP A 89 3.83 30.39 63.51
CA ASP A 89 4.01 31.29 62.36
C ASP A 89 2.70 31.82 61.74
N GLY A 90 1.76 32.26 62.59
CA GLY A 90 0.47 32.81 62.15
C GLY A 90 -0.56 31.79 61.66
N ASN A 91 -0.19 30.51 61.58
CA ASN A 91 -1.11 29.41 61.27
C ASN A 91 -1.59 28.71 62.55
N ILE A 92 -2.90 28.47 62.61
CA ILE A 92 -3.53 27.72 63.70
C ILE A 92 -3.40 26.22 63.40
N ILE A 93 -2.53 25.54 64.12
CA ILE A 93 -2.39 24.08 64.07
C ILE A 93 -3.19 23.48 65.24
N LEU A 94 -4.14 22.62 64.92
CA LEU A 94 -4.91 21.83 65.89
C LEU A 94 -4.20 20.49 66.08
N THR A 95 -3.44 20.32 67.15
CA THR A 95 -2.79 19.04 67.47
C THR A 95 -3.66 18.25 68.43
N PRO A 96 -4.04 16.99 68.15
CA PRO A 96 -4.84 16.19 69.08
C PRO A 96 -4.05 16.00 70.39
N ILE A 97 -4.66 16.35 71.52
CA ILE A 97 -4.14 16.13 72.86
C ILE A 97 -4.22 14.64 73.13
N THR A 98 -3.06 14.02 73.25
CA THR A 98 -2.93 12.62 73.59
C THR A 98 -2.44 12.49 75.02
N LYS A 99 -3.15 11.73 75.87
CA LYS A 99 -2.60 11.27 77.14
C LYS A 99 -1.84 9.97 76.87
N ALA A 100 -0.58 9.93 77.28
CA ALA A 100 0.19 8.70 77.28
C ALA A 100 -0.13 7.95 78.57
N GLU A 101 -0.89 6.88 78.45
CA GLU A 101 -1.06 5.89 79.52
C GLU A 101 -0.55 4.57 78.95
N ASN A 102 0.46 3.96 79.60
CA ASN A 102 1.08 2.70 79.18
C ASN A 102 1.68 2.65 77.75
N ASN A 103 2.41 3.69 77.31
CA ASN A 103 3.02 3.79 75.97
C ASN A 103 2.04 3.77 74.78
N ILE A 104 0.73 3.85 75.03
CA ILE A 104 -0.30 3.99 74.01
C ILE A 104 -0.84 5.42 74.09
N SER A 105 -0.66 6.15 73.00
CA SER A 105 -1.11 7.53 72.85
C SER A 105 -2.62 7.54 72.60
N MET A 106 -3.42 7.75 73.65
CA MET A 106 -4.88 7.82 73.52
C MET A 106 -5.35 9.27 73.47
N PRO A 107 -6.19 9.65 72.49
CA PRO A 107 -6.73 11.00 72.42
C PRO A 107 -7.60 11.28 73.64
N VAL A 108 -7.35 12.40 74.34
CA VAL A 108 -8.20 12.85 75.45
C VAL A 108 -9.56 13.20 74.87
N ARG A 109 -10.61 12.48 75.27
CA ARG A 109 -11.96 12.77 74.81
C ARG A 109 -12.67 13.72 75.76
N MET A 110 -13.33 14.77 75.23
CA MET A 110 -14.24 15.58 76.05
C MET A 110 -15.38 14.71 76.58
N PRO A 111 -15.84 14.94 77.82
CA PRO A 111 -16.89 14.12 78.42
C PRO A 111 -18.16 14.13 77.56
N LEU A 112 -18.68 12.94 77.25
CA LEU A 112 -19.86 12.80 76.42
C LEU A 112 -21.12 13.14 77.22
N ILE A 113 -22.08 13.78 76.54
CA ILE A 113 -23.45 13.88 77.08
C ILE A 113 -24.07 12.48 77.23
N SER A 114 -23.70 11.52 76.38
CA SER A 114 -24.18 10.13 76.51
C SER A 114 -23.68 9.46 77.80
N ASP A 115 -22.45 9.73 78.23
CA ASP A 115 -21.93 9.18 79.49
C ASP A 115 -22.71 9.75 80.68
N LYS A 116 -22.82 11.09 80.75
CA LYS A 116 -23.44 11.80 81.87
C LYS A 116 -24.95 11.63 81.93
N TYR A 117 -25.63 11.80 80.80
CA TYR A 117 -27.09 11.86 80.71
C TYR A 117 -27.70 10.69 79.94
N GLY A 118 -26.93 9.85 79.26
CA GLY A 118 -27.48 8.71 78.49
C GLY A 118 -28.25 9.10 77.24
N ILE A 119 -28.06 10.32 76.76
CA ILE A 119 -28.72 10.82 75.55
C ILE A 119 -27.92 10.33 74.35
N ASN A 120 -28.61 9.68 73.41
CA ASN A 120 -28.00 9.18 72.18
C ASN A 120 -28.42 10.03 70.99
N PHE A 121 -27.46 10.38 70.14
CA PHE A 121 -27.73 11.07 68.89
C PHE A 121 -27.99 10.04 67.78
N ASN A 122 -29.14 10.15 67.11
CA ASN A 122 -29.58 9.16 66.13
C ASN A 122 -29.17 9.57 64.70
N ASN A 123 -29.28 10.87 64.40
CA ASN A 123 -28.97 11.40 63.08
C ASN A 123 -28.61 12.88 63.15
N PHE A 124 -27.66 13.30 62.33
CA PHE A 124 -27.35 14.70 62.03
C PHE A 124 -27.61 14.99 60.55
N THR A 125 -28.49 15.96 60.29
CA THR A 125 -28.77 16.44 58.94
C THR A 125 -28.33 17.89 58.79
N LEU A 126 -27.29 18.12 58.00
CA LEU A 126 -26.84 19.46 57.65
C LEU A 126 -27.79 20.08 56.61
N LYS A 127 -28.43 21.21 56.93
CA LYS A 127 -29.28 21.95 56.00
C LYS A 127 -28.43 22.80 55.06
N LYS A 128 -27.67 23.74 55.63
CA LYS A 128 -26.93 24.75 54.87
C LYS A 128 -25.68 25.18 55.62
N ILE A 129 -24.63 25.47 54.85
CA ILE A 129 -23.46 26.21 55.33
C ILE A 129 -23.42 27.53 54.55
N GLU A 130 -23.36 28.64 55.27
CA GLU A 130 -23.25 29.98 54.71
C GLU A 130 -21.91 30.58 55.11
N TYR A 131 -21.05 30.89 54.14
CA TYR A 131 -19.79 31.59 54.40
C TYR A 131 -19.94 33.08 54.18
N ASP A 132 -19.05 33.87 54.78
CA ASP A 132 -18.95 35.30 54.51
C ASP A 132 -18.57 35.57 53.03
N LYS A 133 -18.88 36.77 52.55
CA LYS A 133 -18.68 37.15 51.14
C LYS A 133 -17.22 37.03 50.68
N GLN A 134 -16.25 37.28 51.57
CA GLN A 134 -14.83 37.21 51.19
C GLN A 134 -14.41 35.76 50.98
N SER A 135 -14.83 34.85 51.87
CA SER A 135 -14.57 33.41 51.71
C SER A 135 -15.28 32.83 50.48
N GLN A 136 -16.52 33.26 50.21
CA GLN A 136 -17.23 32.84 48.98
C GLN A 136 -16.52 33.32 47.71
N SER A 137 -16.06 34.58 47.68
CA SER A 137 -15.34 35.11 46.51
C SER A 137 -14.05 34.32 46.24
N LYS A 138 -13.29 33.98 47.28
CA LYS A 138 -12.07 33.16 47.15
C LYS A 138 -12.40 31.74 46.68
N PHE A 139 -13.53 31.19 47.10
CA PHE A 139 -14.01 29.89 46.62
C PHE A 139 -14.35 29.93 45.13
N ASP A 140 -15.09 30.95 44.70
CA ASP A 140 -15.47 31.10 43.29
C ASP A 140 -14.24 31.31 42.39
N GLU A 141 -13.27 32.10 42.86
CA GLU A 141 -11.98 32.30 42.19
C GLU A 141 -11.19 30.98 42.12
N GLN A 142 -11.08 30.24 43.23
CA GLN A 142 -10.38 28.96 43.25
C GLN A 142 -11.06 27.93 42.33
N ARG A 143 -12.39 27.88 42.29
CA ARG A 143 -13.13 27.02 41.38
C ARG A 143 -12.86 27.39 39.92
N LEU A 144 -12.80 28.69 39.62
CA LEU A 144 -12.46 29.17 38.29
C LEU A 144 -11.03 28.77 37.89
N LEU A 145 -10.06 28.91 38.80
CA LEU A 145 -8.67 28.51 38.58
C LEU A 145 -8.53 27.01 38.38
N GLU A 146 -9.22 26.18 39.18
CA GLU A 146 -9.24 24.73 38.99
C GLU A 146 -9.86 24.34 37.65
N GLN A 147 -10.95 25.00 37.23
CA GLN A 147 -11.54 24.80 35.90
C GLN A 147 -10.59 25.21 34.79
N GLN A 148 -9.93 26.37 34.90
CA GLN A 148 -8.95 26.83 33.92
C GLN A 148 -7.77 25.87 33.83
N ARG A 149 -7.27 25.37 34.96
CA ARG A 149 -6.18 24.37 35.00
C ARG A 149 -6.60 23.07 34.32
N ASN A 150 -7.80 22.56 34.62
CA ASN A 150 -8.32 21.37 33.97
C ASN A 150 -8.51 21.58 32.47
N ASN A 151 -9.04 22.73 32.06
CA ASN A 151 -9.16 23.09 30.64
C ASN A 151 -7.78 23.18 29.97
N ALA A 152 -6.77 23.74 30.62
CA ALA A 152 -5.41 23.81 30.10
C ALA A 152 -4.78 22.41 29.95
N ILE A 153 -5.02 21.50 30.91
CA ILE A 153 -4.60 20.10 30.80
C ILE A 153 -5.29 19.43 29.62
N ILE A 154 -6.61 19.58 29.49
CA ILE A 154 -7.39 19.04 28.37
C ILE A 154 -6.89 19.61 27.04
N MET A 155 -6.61 20.91 26.96
CA MET A 155 -6.07 21.55 25.76
C MET A 155 -4.66 21.05 25.43
N ALA A 156 -3.80 20.85 26.43
CA ALA A 156 -2.46 20.32 26.23
C ALA A 156 -2.50 18.85 25.77
N GLU A 157 -3.40 18.05 26.31
CA GLU A 157 -3.61 16.67 25.90
C GLU A 157 -4.18 16.58 24.48
N LYS A 158 -5.15 17.45 24.15
CA LYS A 158 -5.67 17.60 22.79
C LYS A 158 -4.58 18.01 21.81
N ALA A 159 -3.75 19.00 22.14
CA ALA A 159 -2.64 19.43 21.28
C ALA A 159 -1.61 18.31 21.05
N LYS A 160 -1.34 17.46 22.05
CA LYS A 160 -0.51 16.27 21.87
C LYS A 160 -1.16 15.25 20.94
N GLN A 161 -2.46 15.03 21.09
CA GLN A 161 -3.20 14.13 20.22
C GLN A 161 -3.21 14.66 18.77
N ASP A 162 -3.46 15.95 18.59
CA ASP A 162 -3.46 16.62 17.28
C ASP A 162 -2.08 16.53 16.61
N ALA A 163 -0.98 16.65 17.38
CA ALA A 163 0.37 16.46 16.86
C ALA A 163 0.67 15.02 16.44
N ILE A 164 0.12 14.03 17.16
CA ILE A 164 0.24 12.61 16.80
C ILE A 164 -0.58 12.31 15.54
N THR A 165 -1.81 12.84 15.45
CA THR A 165 -2.64 12.65 14.25
C THR A 165 -2.03 13.33 13.03
N ALA A 166 -1.50 14.55 13.18
CA ALA A 166 -0.81 15.24 12.09
C ALA A 166 0.40 14.46 11.57
N LYS A 167 1.24 13.90 12.46
CA LYS A 167 2.36 13.04 12.05
C LYS A 167 1.89 11.76 11.35
N ALA A 168 0.84 11.12 11.86
CA ALA A 168 0.27 9.94 11.22
C ALA A 168 -0.34 10.26 9.84
N GLU A 169 -0.94 11.43 9.68
CA GLU A 169 -1.45 11.93 8.40
C GLU A 169 -0.31 12.24 7.43
N GLU A 170 0.76 12.91 7.89
CA GLU A 170 1.97 13.16 7.09
C GLU A 170 2.61 11.85 6.62
N GLU A 171 2.74 10.85 7.51
CA GLU A 171 3.27 9.54 7.15
C GLU A 171 2.39 8.81 6.11
N LYS A 172 1.06 8.89 6.26
CA LYS A 172 0.13 8.36 5.25
C LYS A 172 0.28 9.06 3.91
N LEU A 173 0.35 10.39 3.92
CA LEU A 173 0.44 11.19 2.71
C LEU A 173 1.79 10.96 2.02
N TYR A 174 2.87 10.79 2.79
CA TYR A 174 4.19 10.40 2.28
C TYR A 174 4.21 8.97 1.71
N ALA A 175 3.53 8.03 2.36
CA ALA A 175 3.38 6.68 1.81
C ALA A 175 2.57 6.69 0.52
N GLU A 176 1.48 7.44 0.45
CA GLU A 176 0.66 7.59 -0.76
C GLU A 176 1.44 8.26 -1.90
N THR A 177 2.22 9.30 -1.63
CA THR A 177 3.06 9.93 -2.66
C THR A 177 4.13 8.97 -3.15
N LYS A 178 4.82 8.24 -2.26
CA LYS A 178 5.78 7.20 -2.69
C LYS A 178 5.12 6.12 -3.53
N MET A 179 3.98 5.60 -3.10
CA MET A 179 3.24 4.57 -3.84
C MET A 179 2.74 5.08 -5.20
N ARG A 180 2.57 6.39 -5.38
CA ARG A 180 2.23 7.01 -6.67
C ARG A 180 3.47 7.30 -7.54
N GLU A 181 4.58 7.70 -6.94
CA GLU A 181 5.82 8.02 -7.65
C GLU A 181 6.57 6.76 -8.11
N GLU A 182 6.58 5.69 -7.33
CA GLU A 182 7.24 4.44 -7.69
C GLU A 182 6.75 3.82 -9.01
N PRO A 183 5.43 3.68 -9.30
CA PRO A 183 4.97 3.19 -10.58
C PRO A 183 5.30 4.15 -11.73
N LEU A 184 5.20 5.47 -11.53
CA LEU A 184 5.58 6.45 -12.54
C LEU A 184 7.08 6.35 -12.89
N ARG A 185 7.92 6.19 -11.87
CA ARG A 185 9.36 6.04 -12.05
C ARG A 185 9.70 4.69 -12.69
N LEU A 186 8.98 3.62 -12.33
CA LEU A 186 9.12 2.31 -12.93
C LEU A 186 8.69 2.32 -14.41
N GLU A 187 7.56 2.95 -14.73
CA GLU A 187 7.09 3.14 -16.11
C GLU A 187 8.09 3.95 -16.94
N ALA A 188 8.65 5.03 -16.38
CA ALA A 188 9.67 5.82 -17.04
C ALA A 188 10.94 4.99 -17.31
N ARG A 189 11.36 4.14 -16.37
CA ARG A 189 12.48 3.22 -16.55
C ARG A 189 12.18 2.17 -17.63
N ILE A 190 10.99 1.58 -17.62
CA ILE A 190 10.55 0.59 -18.61
C ILE A 190 10.49 1.22 -20.00
N ARG A 191 9.99 2.45 -20.15
CA ARG A 191 10.03 3.16 -21.45
C ARG A 191 11.45 3.41 -21.91
N ALA A 192 12.31 3.92 -21.04
CA ALA A 192 13.71 4.16 -21.37
C ALA A 192 14.44 2.87 -21.78
N GLU A 193 14.16 1.74 -21.11
CA GLU A 193 14.72 0.43 -21.44
C GLU A 193 14.19 -0.10 -22.77
N LYS A 194 12.87 0.01 -23.02
CA LYS A 194 12.27 -0.32 -24.31
C LYS A 194 12.86 0.51 -25.45
N ASP A 195 13.04 1.82 -25.25
CA ASP A 195 13.61 2.70 -26.26
C ASP A 195 15.09 2.35 -26.54
N ALA A 196 15.86 2.01 -25.51
CA ALA A 196 17.23 1.54 -25.66
C ALA A 196 17.32 0.18 -26.38
N GLU A 197 16.39 -0.73 -26.11
CA GLU A 197 16.29 -2.03 -26.77
C GLU A 197 15.87 -1.89 -28.23
N LEU A 198 14.89 -1.01 -28.52
CA LEU A 198 14.50 -0.65 -29.89
C LEU A 198 15.69 -0.06 -30.67
N ALA A 199 16.46 0.85 -30.07
CA ALA A 199 17.66 1.41 -30.68
C ALA A 199 18.72 0.35 -30.98
N ARG A 200 18.89 -0.65 -30.09
CA ARG A 200 19.79 -1.79 -30.33
C ARG A 200 19.31 -2.68 -31.48
N ILE A 201 18.03 -3.03 -31.48
CA ILE A 201 17.43 -3.84 -32.55
C ILE A 201 17.57 -3.13 -33.89
N GLU A 202 17.35 -1.81 -33.93
CA GLU A 202 17.49 -1.04 -35.17
C GLU A 202 18.94 -1.01 -35.64
N ALA A 203 19.90 -0.81 -34.73
CA ALA A 203 21.32 -0.89 -35.07
C ALA A 203 21.77 -2.28 -35.56
N GLU A 204 21.20 -3.36 -35.02
CA GLU A 204 21.45 -4.73 -35.50
C GLU A 204 20.80 -4.99 -36.86
N LYS A 205 19.58 -4.48 -37.08
CA LYS A 205 18.93 -4.52 -38.40
C LYS A 205 19.77 -3.78 -39.43
N GLU A 206 20.22 -2.56 -39.16
CA GLU A 206 21.08 -1.80 -40.07
C GLU A 206 22.37 -2.54 -40.39
N LYS A 207 23.04 -3.14 -39.39
CA LYS A 207 24.22 -3.99 -39.60
C LYS A 207 23.90 -5.20 -40.47
N SER A 208 22.79 -5.90 -40.21
CA SER A 208 22.40 -7.06 -41.01
C SER A 208 22.07 -6.69 -42.45
N VAL A 209 21.38 -5.57 -42.68
CA VAL A 209 21.11 -5.02 -44.00
C VAL A 209 22.40 -4.64 -44.72
N ALA A 210 23.36 -4.01 -44.02
CA ALA A 210 24.67 -3.70 -44.59
C ALA A 210 25.46 -4.97 -44.97
N ILE A 211 25.43 -6.01 -44.14
CA ILE A 211 26.07 -7.31 -44.43
C ILE A 211 25.40 -7.98 -45.64
N ILE A 212 24.08 -8.02 -45.69
CA ILE A 212 23.31 -8.59 -46.81
C ILE A 212 23.62 -7.82 -48.10
N ASN A 213 23.66 -6.49 -48.06
CA ASN A 213 24.00 -5.67 -49.21
C ASN A 213 25.45 -5.88 -49.67
N ALA A 214 26.39 -6.03 -48.72
CA ALA A 214 27.78 -6.36 -49.03
C ALA A 214 27.93 -7.77 -49.63
N GLN A 215 27.17 -8.76 -49.15
CA GLN A 215 27.11 -10.11 -49.73
C GLN A 215 26.52 -10.08 -51.13
N LYS A 216 25.39 -9.42 -51.34
CA LYS A 216 24.80 -9.22 -52.67
C LYS A 216 25.77 -8.55 -53.64
N GLY A 217 26.53 -7.55 -53.17
CA GLY A 217 27.58 -6.90 -53.97
C GLY A 217 28.73 -7.85 -54.34
N LYS A 218 29.16 -8.71 -53.41
CA LYS A 218 30.18 -9.73 -53.67
C LYS A 218 29.69 -10.83 -54.61
N GLU A 219 28.47 -11.32 -54.42
CA GLU A 219 27.84 -12.31 -55.30
C GLU A 219 27.63 -11.74 -56.71
N ALA A 220 27.18 -10.49 -56.83
CA ALA A 220 27.08 -9.82 -58.12
C ALA A 220 28.44 -9.67 -58.81
N ALA A 221 29.50 -9.34 -58.06
CA ALA A 221 30.86 -9.27 -58.59
C ALA A 221 31.42 -10.65 -59.01
N GLN A 222 31.12 -11.70 -58.25
CA GLN A 222 31.48 -13.08 -58.60
C GLN A 222 30.75 -13.55 -59.86
N LEU A 223 29.44 -13.29 -59.97
CA LEU A 223 28.66 -13.59 -61.16
C LEU A 223 29.16 -12.83 -62.39
N LEU A 224 29.60 -11.57 -62.23
CA LEU A 224 30.22 -10.81 -63.33
C LEU A 224 31.58 -11.40 -63.74
N LEU A 225 32.41 -11.84 -62.78
CA LEU A 225 33.66 -12.51 -63.07
C LEU A 225 33.45 -13.86 -63.76
N GLU A 226 32.44 -14.63 -63.34
CA GLU A 226 32.07 -15.89 -64.00
C GLU A 226 31.53 -15.66 -65.40
N LYS A 227 30.67 -14.65 -65.61
CA LYS A 227 30.22 -14.24 -66.94
C LYS A 227 31.41 -13.85 -67.84
N ALA A 228 32.32 -13.03 -67.33
CA ALA A 228 33.52 -12.64 -68.08
C ALA A 228 34.47 -13.82 -68.37
N ARG A 229 34.52 -14.84 -67.49
CA ARG A 229 35.27 -16.08 -67.73
C ARG A 229 34.61 -16.95 -68.79
N LEU A 230 33.30 -17.12 -68.73
CA LEU A 230 32.52 -17.84 -69.74
C LEU A 230 32.62 -17.18 -71.11
N GLU A 231 32.56 -15.85 -71.18
CA GLU A 231 32.78 -15.10 -72.43
C GLU A 231 34.20 -15.34 -72.97
N LYS A 232 35.24 -15.24 -72.13
CA LYS A 232 36.61 -15.57 -72.56
C LYS A 232 36.72 -17.01 -73.06
N GLN A 233 36.09 -17.96 -72.39
CA GLN A 233 36.13 -19.37 -72.78
C GLN A 233 35.42 -19.60 -74.12
N SER A 234 34.26 -18.99 -74.32
CA SER A 234 33.54 -19.02 -75.61
C SER A 234 34.37 -18.41 -76.74
N THR A 235 35.12 -17.32 -76.51
CA THR A 235 35.99 -16.73 -77.54
C THR A 235 37.20 -17.60 -77.90
N ILE A 236 37.68 -18.42 -76.96
CA ILE A 236 38.77 -19.38 -77.20
C ILE A 236 38.25 -20.58 -77.99
N GLU A 237 37.07 -21.12 -77.61
CA GLU A 237 36.41 -22.21 -78.33
C GLU A 237 36.04 -21.80 -79.76
N ASP A 238 35.57 -20.56 -79.97
CA ASP A 238 35.33 -20.01 -81.31
C ASP A 238 36.62 -19.86 -82.13
N ALA A 239 37.73 -19.51 -81.49
CA ALA A 239 39.04 -19.41 -82.14
C ALA A 239 39.60 -20.79 -82.53
N GLU A 240 39.38 -21.81 -81.68
CA GLU A 240 39.73 -23.20 -81.98
C GLU A 240 38.85 -23.80 -83.07
N GLY A 241 37.54 -23.50 -83.06
CA GLY A 241 36.61 -23.89 -84.12
C GLY A 241 37.03 -23.35 -85.49
N LYS A 242 37.51 -22.10 -85.57
CA LYS A 242 38.05 -21.50 -86.80
C LYS A 242 39.36 -22.15 -87.25
N ARG A 243 40.23 -22.57 -86.34
CA ARG A 243 41.44 -23.34 -86.68
C ARG A 243 41.12 -24.73 -87.24
N ILE A 244 40.17 -25.42 -86.64
CA ILE A 244 39.76 -26.76 -87.08
C ILE A 244 39.04 -26.70 -88.44
N ALA A 245 38.23 -25.67 -88.69
CA ALA A 245 37.61 -25.45 -90.01
C ALA A 245 38.66 -25.19 -91.11
N ALA A 246 39.70 -24.38 -90.83
CA ALA A 246 40.77 -24.11 -91.78
C ALA A 246 41.61 -25.35 -92.13
N ILE A 247 41.83 -26.26 -91.17
CA ILE A 247 42.53 -27.54 -91.43
C ILE A 247 41.66 -28.46 -92.30
N LYS A 248 40.35 -28.55 -92.02
CA LYS A 248 39.42 -29.37 -92.80
C LYS A 248 39.21 -28.87 -94.25
N GLU A 249 39.25 -27.56 -94.49
CA GLU A 249 39.21 -27.02 -95.85
C GLU A 249 40.51 -27.29 -96.65
N ALA A 250 41.66 -27.32 -95.97
CA ALA A 250 42.93 -27.68 -96.60
C ALA A 250 43.00 -29.17 -96.98
N GLU A 251 42.47 -30.05 -96.12
CA GLU A 251 42.36 -31.49 -96.41
C GLU A 251 41.36 -31.76 -97.56
N GLY A 252 40.25 -31.02 -97.62
CA GLY A 252 39.28 -31.11 -98.72
C GLY A 252 39.86 -30.75 -100.09
N ARG A 253 40.75 -29.75 -100.16
CA ARG A 253 41.42 -29.35 -101.41
C ARG A 253 42.51 -30.34 -101.88
N GLN A 254 43.15 -31.06 -100.96
CA GLN A 254 44.10 -32.13 -101.35
C GLN A 254 43.40 -33.42 -101.80
N ALA A 255 42.20 -33.71 -101.27
CA ALA A 255 41.40 -34.85 -101.71
C ALA A 255 40.84 -34.67 -103.14
N LEU A 256 40.52 -33.44 -103.54
CA LEU A 256 40.02 -33.14 -104.89
C LEU A 256 41.10 -33.23 -105.99
N ALA A 257 42.37 -32.94 -105.68
CA ALA A 257 43.46 -33.03 -106.66
C ALA A 257 43.92 -34.47 -106.97
N LYS A 258 43.60 -35.45 -106.11
CA LYS A 258 43.91 -36.88 -106.34
C LYS A 258 42.78 -37.66 -107.04
N ALA A 259 41.62 -37.03 -107.25
CA ALA A 259 40.42 -37.69 -107.74
C ALA A 259 40.23 -37.66 -109.27
N ASP A 260 41.08 -36.93 -110.03
CA ASP A 260 40.94 -36.80 -111.48
C ASP A 260 41.46 -38.00 -112.31
N ASN A 261 41.93 -39.07 -111.66
CA ASN A 261 42.38 -40.31 -112.31
C ASN A 261 41.41 -41.51 -112.11
N SER A 262 40.08 -41.32 -112.18
CA SER A 262 39.13 -42.45 -112.09
C SER A 262 37.97 -42.45 -113.08
N LEU A 263 38.17 -41.85 -114.27
CA LEU A 263 37.18 -41.84 -115.35
C LEU A 263 36.76 -43.24 -115.85
N GLU A 264 37.53 -44.29 -115.55
CA GLU A 264 37.25 -45.67 -116.01
C GLU A 264 36.30 -46.48 -115.12
N LEU A 265 36.27 -46.26 -113.80
CA LEU A 265 35.48 -47.10 -112.87
C LEU A 265 33.99 -46.74 -112.81
N ARG A 266 33.62 -45.51 -113.22
CA ARG A 266 32.21 -45.06 -113.21
C ARG A 266 31.36 -45.63 -114.34
N LEU A 267 31.96 -46.18 -115.41
CA LEU A 267 31.20 -46.77 -116.50
C LEU A 267 30.74 -48.20 -116.19
N GLN A 268 31.47 -48.94 -115.36
CA GLN A 268 31.13 -50.32 -115.01
C GLN A 268 30.00 -50.39 -113.96
N MET A 269 30.05 -49.55 -112.92
CA MET A 269 29.01 -49.58 -111.87
C MET A 269 27.60 -49.20 -112.35
N LYS A 270 27.48 -48.40 -113.43
CA LYS A 270 26.16 -48.05 -113.99
C LYS A 270 25.50 -49.21 -114.74
N LYS A 271 26.25 -50.20 -115.23
CA LYS A 271 25.66 -51.39 -115.86
C LYS A 271 25.11 -52.36 -114.80
N ASP A 272 25.83 -52.56 -113.70
CA ASP A 272 25.41 -53.52 -112.67
C ASP A 272 24.21 -53.02 -111.83
N THR A 273 24.14 -51.71 -111.56
CA THR A 273 23.03 -51.13 -110.80
C THR A 273 21.70 -51.16 -111.57
N LEU A 274 21.71 -51.03 -112.89
CA LEU A 274 20.50 -51.10 -113.71
C LEU A 274 19.95 -52.53 -113.87
N VAL A 275 20.81 -53.56 -113.86
CA VAL A 275 20.36 -54.96 -113.93
C VAL A 275 19.75 -55.43 -112.60
N GLY A 276 20.26 -54.97 -111.46
CA GLY A 276 19.72 -55.31 -110.14
C GLY A 276 18.31 -54.77 -109.89
N VAL A 277 18.02 -53.55 -110.34
CA VAL A 277 16.73 -52.89 -110.11
C VAL A 277 15.61 -53.49 -110.98
N ALA A 278 15.92 -54.06 -112.15
CA ALA A 278 14.91 -54.69 -113.00
C ALA A 278 14.43 -56.06 -112.47
N ASN A 279 15.28 -56.83 -111.80
CA ASN A 279 14.88 -58.13 -111.22
C ASN A 279 14.13 -57.98 -109.88
N ALA A 280 14.35 -56.89 -109.14
CA ALA A 280 13.65 -56.63 -107.87
C ALA A 280 12.22 -56.05 -108.04
N LEU A 281 11.80 -55.72 -109.26
CA LEU A 281 10.44 -55.25 -109.57
C LEU A 281 9.43 -56.39 -109.85
N LYS A 282 9.85 -57.66 -109.76
CA LYS A 282 9.01 -58.82 -110.14
C LYS A 282 8.25 -59.50 -108.97
N ASP A 283 8.54 -59.14 -107.71
CA ASP A 283 7.87 -59.66 -106.51
C ASP A 283 7.11 -58.57 -105.73
N ILE A 284 6.37 -57.71 -106.44
CA ILE A 284 5.49 -56.70 -105.85
C ILE A 284 4.17 -57.36 -105.38
N LYS A 285 3.90 -57.30 -104.08
CA LYS A 285 2.58 -57.55 -103.48
C LYS A 285 2.18 -56.32 -102.65
N VAL A 286 1.43 -55.42 -103.27
CA VAL A 286 0.77 -54.29 -102.59
C VAL A 286 -0.57 -54.73 -102.01
N PRO A 287 -0.93 -54.26 -100.81
CA PRO A 287 -2.33 -54.07 -100.46
C PRO A 287 -2.67 -52.59 -100.29
N SER A 288 -3.56 -52.15 -101.17
CA SER A 288 -4.43 -51.00 -101.05
C SER A 288 -5.42 -51.17 -99.89
N ALA A 289 -5.66 -50.12 -99.10
CA ALA A 289 -7.00 -49.63 -98.75
C ALA A 289 -6.93 -48.55 -97.66
N ILE A 290 -7.42 -47.37 -98.01
CA ILE A 290 -7.88 -46.32 -97.11
C ILE A 290 -9.32 -46.69 -96.70
N VAL A 291 -9.57 -46.89 -95.42
CA VAL A 291 -10.90 -46.84 -94.78
C VAL A 291 -10.71 -46.30 -93.36
N GLY A 292 -11.44 -45.24 -93.01
CA GLY A 292 -11.40 -44.59 -91.70
C GLY A 292 -12.67 -44.83 -90.88
N SER A 293 -12.59 -44.57 -89.56
CA SER A 293 -13.52 -43.73 -88.76
C SER A 293 -13.39 -44.00 -87.24
N SER A 294 -13.41 -42.90 -86.47
CA SER A 294 -13.72 -42.71 -85.02
C SER A 294 -12.82 -43.40 -83.96
N GLY A 295 -12.36 -42.81 -82.85
CA GLY A 295 -12.49 -41.47 -82.26
C GLY A 295 -12.25 -41.55 -80.73
N SER A 296 -11.37 -40.69 -80.19
CA SER A 296 -11.18 -40.28 -78.76
C SER A 296 -9.85 -40.65 -78.05
N HIS A 297 -9.01 -39.61 -77.83
CA HIS A 297 -8.10 -39.23 -76.70
C HIS A 297 -7.01 -40.22 -76.20
N THR A 298 -5.75 -39.89 -75.83
CA THR A 298 -4.94 -38.65 -75.61
C THR A 298 -3.52 -39.10 -75.18
N SER A 299 -2.43 -38.55 -75.74
CA SER A 299 -1.10 -38.41 -75.06
C SER A 299 -0.05 -37.73 -75.97
N GLY A 300 0.34 -36.49 -75.65
CA GLY A 300 1.24 -35.63 -76.42
C GLY A 300 2.71 -35.63 -75.94
N ASN A 301 3.63 -35.38 -76.89
CA ASN A 301 5.08 -35.34 -76.70
C ASN A 301 5.58 -33.90 -76.97
N PRO A 302 6.09 -33.16 -75.96
CA PRO A 302 6.22 -31.68 -75.98
C PRO A 302 7.35 -31.11 -76.86
N VAL A 303 8.19 -31.96 -77.44
CA VAL A 303 9.37 -31.52 -78.22
C VAL A 303 8.98 -31.06 -79.63
N LEU A 304 7.89 -31.61 -80.20
CA LEU A 304 7.36 -31.18 -81.50
C LEU A 304 6.52 -29.89 -81.38
N ASP A 305 5.84 -29.69 -80.24
CA ASP A 305 5.03 -28.51 -79.98
C ASP A 305 5.88 -27.24 -79.78
N ILE A 306 7.08 -27.33 -79.19
CA ILE A 306 7.99 -26.18 -79.03
C ILE A 306 8.56 -25.72 -80.39
N PHE A 307 8.81 -26.65 -81.31
CA PHE A 307 9.31 -26.34 -82.65
C PHE A 307 8.25 -25.64 -83.50
N MET A 308 6.98 -26.06 -83.38
CA MET A 308 5.84 -25.41 -84.04
C MET A 308 5.47 -24.06 -83.40
N LEU A 309 5.61 -23.90 -82.07
CA LEU A 309 5.31 -22.64 -81.37
C LEU A 309 6.31 -21.52 -81.70
N ASN A 310 7.60 -21.83 -81.86
CA ASN A 310 8.60 -20.83 -82.26
C ASN A 310 8.38 -20.38 -83.72
N GLN A 311 8.02 -21.28 -84.63
CA GLN A 311 7.69 -20.91 -86.02
C GLN A 311 6.40 -20.09 -86.14
N LEU A 312 5.41 -20.28 -85.23
CA LEU A 312 4.19 -19.46 -85.20
C LEU A 312 4.37 -18.10 -84.51
N LYS A 313 5.29 -17.99 -83.56
CA LYS A 313 5.57 -16.72 -82.85
C LYS A 313 6.41 -15.75 -83.68
N GLU A 314 7.23 -16.25 -84.60
CA GLU A 314 7.94 -15.43 -85.59
C GLU A 314 7.00 -14.91 -86.71
N LEU A 315 5.82 -15.51 -86.89
CA LEU A 315 4.81 -15.09 -87.88
C LEU A 315 3.72 -14.15 -87.32
N THR A 316 3.75 -13.81 -86.02
CA THR A 316 2.70 -12.99 -85.36
C THR A 316 3.24 -11.73 -84.67
N LYS A 317 4.48 -11.33 -84.97
CA LYS A 317 5.05 -10.02 -84.59
C LYS A 317 5.58 -9.28 -85.82
N GLU A 318 4.66 -8.94 -86.72
CA GLU A 318 4.59 -7.67 -87.46
C GLU A 318 3.13 -7.23 -87.51
#